data_AF-A0A151IA91-F1
#
_entry.id   AF-A0A151IA91-F1
#
_cell.length_a   1.000
_cell.length_b   1.000
_cell.length_c   1.000
_cell.angle_alpha   90.00
_cell.angle_beta   90.00
_cell.angle_gamma   90.00
#
_symmetry.space_group_name_H-M   'P 1'
#
loop_
_entity.id
_entity.type
_entity.pdbx_description
1 polymer ?
#
loop_
_entity_poly.entity_id
_entity_poly.type
_entity_poly.pdbx_seq_one_letter_code
_entity_poly.pdbx_strand_id
1 'polypeptide(L)'
;MVTAAKEACVDGARGFFRTPYSDLQIQAVAKARFTDYLNDKANHTGAHYHSLYFSSTTAVPWYFKKKLNRSEIVLVNRLRSNHYNLNYSLFRKNMVPSPACECDDPRQDLNHSIFFCPLQDAELGR
;
A
#
# COMPACT_ATOMS: atom_id res chain seq x y z
N MET A 1 -12.15 -16.35 24.27
CA MET A 1 -12.83 -17.07 23.16
C MET A 1 -12.15 -16.88 21.80
N VAL A 2 -11.54 -15.74 21.46
CA VAL A 2 -10.89 -15.53 20.14
C VAL A 2 -9.57 -16.29 19.98
N THR A 3 -8.82 -16.51 21.06
CA THR A 3 -7.55 -17.25 21.07
C THR A 3 -7.71 -18.74 20.76
N ALA A 4 -8.69 -19.40 21.41
CA ALA A 4 -8.97 -20.81 21.19
C ALA A 4 -9.40 -21.12 19.74
N ALA A 5 -10.18 -20.24 19.11
CA ALA A 5 -10.56 -20.39 17.70
C ALA A 5 -9.34 -20.23 16.76
N LYS A 6 -8.43 -19.31 17.08
CA LYS A 6 -7.20 -19.08 16.31
C LYS A 6 -6.23 -20.26 16.43
N GLU A 7 -6.06 -20.82 17.61
CA GLU A 7 -5.22 -21.99 17.88
C GLU A 7 -5.78 -23.25 17.20
N ALA A 8 -7.10 -23.45 17.20
CA ALA A 8 -7.75 -24.55 16.49
C ALA A 8 -7.57 -24.51 14.96
N CYS A 9 -7.47 -23.32 14.34
CA CYS A 9 -7.15 -23.20 12.92
C CYS A 9 -5.68 -23.53 12.58
N VAL A 10 -4.78 -23.47 13.57
CA VAL A 10 -3.35 -23.71 13.40
C VAL A 10 -2.99 -25.18 13.67
N ASP A 11 -3.51 -25.75 14.77
CA ASP A 11 -3.18 -27.11 15.24
C ASP A 11 -4.30 -28.15 15.05
N GLY A 12 -5.47 -27.74 14.56
CA GLY A 12 -6.54 -28.67 14.24
C GLY A 12 -6.12 -29.62 13.13
N ALA A 13 -6.35 -30.92 13.31
CA ALA A 13 -6.16 -31.91 12.25
C ALA A 13 -6.84 -31.39 10.98
N ARG A 14 -6.05 -31.12 9.92
CA ARG A 14 -6.58 -30.80 8.59
C ARG A 14 -7.22 -32.08 8.05
N GLY A 15 -8.39 -32.41 8.56
CA GLY A 15 -9.25 -33.40 7.95
C GLY A 15 -9.44 -33.00 6.50
N PHE A 16 -9.52 -33.99 5.61
CA PHE A 16 -9.90 -33.78 4.22
C PHE A 16 -11.38 -33.39 4.15
N PHE A 17 -11.74 -32.24 4.73
CA PHE A 17 -13.04 -31.65 4.56
C PHE A 17 -13.06 -31.05 3.16
N ARG A 18 -13.69 -31.76 2.22
CA ARG A 18 -13.96 -31.21 0.90
C ARG A 18 -15.00 -30.11 1.10
N THR A 19 -14.57 -28.85 0.91
CA THR A 19 -15.48 -27.71 0.87
C THR A 19 -16.64 -28.03 -0.07
N PRO A 20 -17.90 -28.00 0.41
CA PRO A 20 -19.05 -28.26 -0.43
C PRO A 20 -19.06 -27.36 -1.67
N TYR A 21 -19.54 -27.89 -2.79
CA TYR A 21 -19.63 -27.12 -4.04
C TYR A 21 -20.48 -25.85 -3.88
N SER A 22 -21.53 -25.90 -3.05
CA SER A 22 -22.36 -24.74 -2.70
C SER A 22 -21.56 -23.58 -2.13
N ASP A 23 -20.56 -23.87 -1.29
CA ASP A 23 -19.76 -22.84 -0.61
C ASP A 23 -18.80 -22.19 -1.61
N LEU A 24 -18.23 -22.97 -2.53
CA LEU A 24 -17.44 -22.45 -3.66
C LEU A 24 -18.29 -21.58 -4.58
N GLN A 25 -19.54 -21.96 -4.83
CA GLN A 25 -20.48 -21.18 -5.63
C GLN A 25 -20.81 -19.86 -4.94
N ILE A 26 -21.04 -19.86 -3.62
CA ILE A 26 -21.27 -18.63 -2.85
C ILE A 26 -20.07 -17.69 -2.94
N GLN A 27 -18.84 -18.20 -2.83
CA GLN A 27 -17.62 -17.39 -2.99
C GLN A 27 -17.52 -16.76 -4.38
N ALA A 28 -17.80 -17.52 -5.44
CA ALA A 28 -17.77 -17.03 -6.81
C ALA A 28 -18.82 -15.93 -7.04
N VAL A 29 -20.05 -16.13 -6.54
CA VAL A 29 -21.13 -15.14 -6.63
C VAL A 29 -20.79 -13.88 -5.84
N ALA A 30 -20.23 -14.01 -4.63
CA ALA A 30 -19.81 -12.87 -3.82
C ALA A 30 -18.72 -12.04 -4.53
N LYS A 31 -17.75 -12.71 -5.17
CA LYS A 31 -16.73 -12.03 -5.97
C LYS A 31 -17.33 -11.26 -7.14
N ALA A 32 -18.23 -11.87 -7.91
CA ALA A 32 -18.90 -11.22 -9.03
C ALA A 32 -19.71 -9.98 -8.57
N ARG A 33 -20.53 -10.13 -7.52
CA ARG A 33 -21.28 -9.02 -6.93
C ARG A 33 -20.39 -7.88 -6.46
N PHE A 34 -19.23 -8.19 -5.88
CA PHE A 34 -18.28 -7.18 -5.45
C PHE A 34 -17.64 -6.45 -6.63
N THR A 35 -17.31 -7.16 -7.72
CA THR A 35 -16.85 -6.55 -8.98
C THR A 35 -17.91 -5.61 -9.56
N ASP A 36 -19.18 -6.01 -9.59
CA ASP A 36 -20.28 -5.17 -10.08
C ASP A 36 -20.47 -3.92 -9.22
N TYR A 37 -20.41 -4.06 -7.90
CA TYR A 37 -20.43 -2.92 -6.98
C TYR A 37 -19.27 -1.94 -7.25
N LEU A 38 -18.06 -2.44 -7.48
CA LEU A 38 -16.91 -1.59 -7.79
C LEU A 38 -17.06 -0.86 -9.13
N ASN A 39 -17.59 -1.54 -10.15
CA ASN A 39 -17.91 -0.96 -11.46
C ASN A 39 -18.92 0.18 -11.33
N ASP A 40 -19.99 -0.03 -10.58
CA ASP A 40 -21.03 0.99 -10.35
C ASP A 40 -20.46 2.17 -9.55
N LYS A 41 -19.78 1.88 -8.44
CA LYS A 41 -19.20 2.91 -7.55
C LYS A 41 -18.22 3.81 -8.29
N ALA A 42 -17.43 3.25 -9.19
CA ALA A 42 -16.44 3.98 -9.97
C ALA A 42 -17.03 5.13 -10.78
N ASN A 43 -18.25 4.98 -11.31
CA ASN A 43 -18.93 6.03 -12.06
C ASN A 43 -19.14 7.30 -11.22
N HIS A 44 -19.24 7.15 -9.89
CA HIS A 44 -19.52 8.25 -8.96
C HIS A 44 -18.28 8.77 -8.24
N THR A 45 -17.22 7.97 -8.09
CA THR A 45 -16.04 8.36 -7.30
C THR A 45 -14.76 8.55 -8.10
N GLY A 46 -14.71 8.12 -9.37
CA GLY A 46 -13.51 8.30 -10.19
C GLY A 46 -13.42 7.37 -11.38
N ALA A 47 -14.29 7.57 -12.38
CA ALA A 47 -14.37 6.73 -13.57
C ALA A 47 -13.04 6.65 -14.34
N HIS A 48 -12.28 7.75 -14.37
CA HIS A 48 -10.97 7.81 -15.02
C HIS A 48 -9.92 6.91 -14.35
N TYR A 49 -9.84 6.89 -13.02
CA TYR A 49 -8.94 5.99 -12.31
C TYR A 49 -9.37 4.53 -12.47
N HIS A 50 -10.68 4.29 -12.42
CA HIS A 50 -11.21 2.95 -12.61
C HIS A 50 -10.87 2.39 -13.99
N SER A 51 -11.03 3.16 -15.07
CA SER A 51 -10.67 2.68 -16.41
C SER A 51 -9.18 2.37 -16.56
N LEU A 52 -8.32 3.15 -15.90
CA LEU A 52 -6.86 2.96 -15.97
C LEU A 52 -6.35 1.76 -15.17
N TYR A 53 -7.01 1.37 -14.08
CA TYR A 53 -6.44 0.42 -13.11
C TYR A 53 -7.31 -0.81 -12.80
N PHE A 54 -8.63 -0.76 -13.04
CA PHE A 54 -9.56 -1.83 -12.65
C PHE A 54 -9.49 -3.06 -13.56
N SER A 55 -9.32 -2.85 -14.87
CA SER A 55 -9.35 -3.94 -15.87
C SER A 55 -7.96 -4.39 -16.33
N SER A 56 -6.94 -3.59 -16.08
CA SER A 56 -5.62 -3.66 -16.72
C SER A 56 -4.51 -4.21 -15.83
N THR A 57 -4.77 -4.44 -14.55
CA THR A 57 -3.73 -4.91 -13.61
C THR A 57 -3.93 -6.39 -13.37
N THR A 58 -2.93 -7.18 -13.75
CA THR A 58 -2.74 -8.54 -13.24
C THR A 58 -3.05 -8.57 -11.74
N ALA A 59 -3.71 -9.62 -11.25
CA ALA A 59 -4.10 -9.74 -9.83
C ALA A 59 -2.92 -9.80 -8.84
N VAL A 60 -1.72 -9.45 -9.31
CA VAL A 60 -0.47 -9.56 -8.60
C VAL A 60 0.10 -8.17 -8.33
N PRO A 61 0.65 -7.93 -7.12
CA PRO A 61 1.27 -6.66 -6.80
C PRO A 61 2.45 -6.33 -7.71
N TRP A 62 2.83 -5.05 -7.80
CA TRP A 62 3.97 -4.57 -8.59
C TRP A 62 5.32 -5.22 -8.21
N TYR A 63 5.38 -5.86 -7.04
CA TYR A 63 6.55 -6.57 -6.50
C TYR A 63 6.48 -8.11 -6.60
N PHE A 64 5.48 -8.69 -7.29
CA PHE A 64 5.21 -10.15 -7.31
C PHE A 64 6.36 -11.07 -7.76
N LYS A 65 7.44 -10.53 -8.36
CA LYS A 65 8.65 -11.29 -8.70
C LYS A 65 9.94 -10.55 -8.32
N LYS A 66 9.85 -9.59 -7.41
CA LYS A 66 11.00 -8.83 -6.93
C LYS A 66 11.53 -9.47 -5.66
N LYS A 67 12.85 -9.59 -5.55
CA LYS A 67 13.53 -10.03 -4.33
C LYS A 67 13.60 -8.87 -3.34
N LEU A 68 12.45 -8.47 -2.81
CA LEU A 68 12.33 -7.41 -1.80
C LEU A 68 11.79 -8.00 -0.50
N ASN A 69 12.35 -7.56 0.62
CA ASN A 69 11.80 -7.84 1.93
C ASN A 69 10.57 -6.94 2.23
N ARG A 70 9.88 -7.24 3.34
CA ARG A 70 8.67 -6.49 3.73
C ARG A 70 8.96 -5.00 3.99
N SER A 71 10.08 -4.67 4.62
CA SER A 71 10.41 -3.27 4.95
C SER A 71 10.66 -2.45 3.69
N GLU A 72 11.35 -3.00 2.69
CA GLU A 72 11.57 -2.36 1.38
C GLU A 72 10.26 -2.12 0.65
N ILE A 73 9.37 -3.11 0.61
CA ILE A 73 8.04 -2.97 -0.02
C ILE A 73 7.26 -1.85 0.66
N VAL A 74 7.23 -1.83 2.00
CA VAL A 74 6.53 -0.79 2.77
C VAL A 74 7.14 0.58 2.53
N LEU A 75 8.48 0.69 2.51
CA LEU A 75 9.18 1.93 2.23
C LEU A 75 8.80 2.46 0.84
N VAL A 76 8.94 1.65 -0.20
CA VAL A 76 8.62 2.07 -1.57
C VAL A 76 7.15 2.48 -1.71
N ASN A 77 6.22 1.78 -1.06
CA ASN A 77 4.80 2.16 -1.08
C ASN A 77 4.56 3.52 -0.38
N ARG A 78 5.24 3.80 0.73
CA ARG A 78 5.19 5.10 1.42
C ARG A 78 5.74 6.22 0.53
N LEU A 79 6.87 5.98 -0.14
CA LEU A 79 7.47 6.93 -1.08
C LEU A 79 6.53 7.22 -2.26
N ARG A 80 6.01 6.18 -2.92
CA ARG A 80 5.07 6.29 -4.06
C ARG A 80 3.77 7.01 -3.70
N SER A 81 3.32 6.89 -2.45
CA SER A 81 2.10 7.54 -1.95
C SER A 81 2.38 8.93 -1.37
N ASN A 82 3.61 9.45 -1.48
CA ASN A 82 4.03 10.72 -0.92
C ASN A 82 3.69 10.83 0.60
N HIS A 83 3.92 9.73 1.33
CA HIS A 83 3.57 9.56 2.74
C HIS A 83 4.78 9.17 3.58
N TYR A 84 5.67 10.13 3.79
CA TYR A 84 6.90 10.02 4.57
C TYR A 84 7.00 11.14 5.62
N ASN A 85 8.03 11.10 6.46
CA ASN A 85 8.25 11.96 7.62
C ASN A 85 9.20 13.15 7.35
N LEU A 86 9.29 13.62 6.10
CA LEU A 86 10.02 14.85 5.76
C LEU A 86 9.12 16.08 5.94
N ASN A 87 9.73 17.25 6.20
CA ASN A 87 9.00 18.45 6.58
C ASN A 87 7.91 18.82 5.57
N TYR A 88 8.15 18.69 4.26
CA TYR A 88 7.11 18.99 3.27
C TYR A 88 5.85 18.11 3.41
N SER A 89 6.01 16.82 3.71
CA SER A 89 4.90 15.89 3.91
C SER A 89 4.15 16.15 5.22
N LEU A 90 4.90 16.50 6.28
CA LEU A 90 4.36 16.82 7.60
C LEU A 90 3.63 18.18 7.61
N PHE A 91 4.16 19.17 6.87
CA PHE A 91 3.61 20.52 6.76
C PHE A 91 2.22 20.51 6.12
N ARG A 92 2.00 19.72 5.05
CA ARG A 92 0.66 19.54 4.42
C ARG A 92 -0.40 18.99 5.39
N LYS A 93 0.02 18.42 6.52
CA LYS A 93 -0.84 17.86 7.57
C LYS A 93 -0.85 18.73 8.83
N ASN A 94 -0.30 19.94 8.77
CA ASN A 94 -0.20 20.88 9.88
C ASN A 94 0.51 20.30 11.12
N MET A 95 1.46 19.35 10.93
CA MET A 95 2.23 18.76 12.04
C MET A 95 3.54 19.49 12.33
N VAL A 96 4.05 20.26 11.37
CA VAL A 96 5.22 21.12 11.50
C VAL A 96 4.89 22.51 10.97
N PRO A 97 5.52 23.57 11.48
CA PRO A 97 5.20 24.95 11.10
C PRO A 97 5.80 25.38 9.75
N SER A 98 6.80 24.66 9.24
CA SER A 98 7.48 24.99 7.99
C SER A 98 7.79 23.73 7.16
N PRO A 99 7.69 23.80 5.82
CA PRO A 99 8.13 22.72 4.93
C PRO A 99 9.64 22.73 4.65
N ALA A 100 10.36 23.76 5.08
CA ALA A 100 11.76 23.98 4.73
C ALA A 100 12.70 22.93 5.33
N CYS A 101 13.85 22.73 4.68
CA CYS A 101 14.94 21.94 5.20
C CYS A 101 15.87 22.80 6.07
N GLU A 102 16.67 22.16 6.92
CA GLU A 102 17.69 22.80 7.75
C GLU A 102 18.88 23.34 6.94
N CYS A 103 19.00 22.93 5.68
CA CYS A 103 20.00 23.43 4.73
C CYS A 103 19.55 24.71 3.98
N ASP A 104 18.52 25.39 4.50
CA ASP A 104 17.87 26.58 3.91
C ASP A 104 17.08 26.35 2.61
N ASP A 105 16.95 25.11 2.13
CA ASP A 105 16.04 24.82 1.02
C ASP A 105 14.57 25.03 1.45
N PRO A 106 13.74 25.75 0.66
CA PRO A 106 12.34 26.02 1.02
C PRO A 106 11.48 24.75 1.15
N ARG A 107 11.94 23.59 0.69
CA ARG A 107 11.17 22.35 0.69
C ARG A 107 12.04 21.12 0.93
N GLN A 108 11.90 20.54 2.12
CA GLN A 108 12.43 19.21 2.41
C GLN A 108 11.49 18.12 1.88
N ASP A 109 11.71 17.67 0.64
CA ASP A 109 11.06 16.50 0.07
C ASP A 109 12.06 15.40 -0.30
N LEU A 110 11.55 14.28 -0.82
CA LEU A 110 12.38 13.12 -1.12
C LEU A 110 13.47 13.43 -2.14
N ASN A 111 13.18 14.26 -3.15
CA ASN A 111 14.14 14.60 -4.19
C ASN A 111 15.25 15.46 -3.61
N HIS A 112 14.87 16.50 -2.84
CA HIS A 112 15.82 17.33 -2.13
C HIS A 112 16.70 16.47 -1.20
N SER A 113 16.09 15.69 -0.29
CA SER A 113 16.81 14.90 0.70
C SER A 113 17.75 13.83 0.14
N ILE A 114 17.45 13.25 -1.03
CA ILE A 114 18.28 12.18 -1.64
C ILE A 114 19.35 12.73 -2.58
N PHE A 115 19.02 13.76 -3.37
CA PHE A 115 19.86 14.16 -4.52
C PHE A 115 20.54 15.51 -4.36
N PHE A 116 20.01 16.40 -3.51
CA PHE A 116 20.41 17.81 -3.50
C PHE A 116 20.75 18.36 -2.11
N CYS A 117 20.43 17.61 -1.05
CA CYS A 117 20.59 18.08 0.33
C CYS A 117 22.06 17.99 0.75
N PRO A 118 22.74 19.13 0.98
CA PRO A 118 24.16 19.13 1.35
C PRO A 118 24.42 18.50 2.72
N LEU A 119 23.41 18.50 3.61
CA LEU A 119 23.50 17.86 4.93
C LEU A 119 23.59 16.33 4.80
N GLN A 120 22.91 15.75 3.82
CA GLN A 120 22.95 14.31 3.56
C GLN A 120 24.26 13.88 2.91
N ASP A 121 24.86 14.76 2.08
CA ASP A 121 26.16 14.51 1.45
C ASP A 121 27.30 14.54 2.49
N ALA A 122 27.24 15.46 3.47
CA ALA A 122 28.24 15.59 4.52
C ALA A 122 28.30 14.37 5.46
N GLU A 123 27.18 13.72 5.74
CA GLU A 123 27.14 12.52 6.60
C GLU A 123 27.62 11.24 5.90
N LEU A 124 27.68 11.23 4.56
CA LEU A 124 28.07 10.07 3.75
C LEU A 124 29.54 10.09 3.29
N GLY A 125 30.33 11.10 3.66
CA GLY A 125 31.78 11.14 3.42
C GLY A 125 32.16 10.86 1.96
N ARG A 126 31.50 11.57 1.03
CA ARG A 126 31.93 11.65 -0.38
C ARG A 126 32.53 13.02 -0.69
#